data_AF-A0ABD0WPM6-F1
#
_entry.id   AF-A0ABD0WPM6-F1
#
_cell.length_a   1.000
_cell.length_b   1.000
_cell.length_c   1.000
_cell.angle_alpha   90.00
_cell.angle_beta   90.00
_cell.angle_gamma   90.00
#
_symmetry.space_group_name_H-M   'P 1'
#
loop_
_entity.id
_entity.type
_entity.pdbx_description
1 polymer ?
#
loop_
_entity_poly.entity_id
_entity_poly.type
_entity_poly.pdbx_seq_one_letter_code
_entity_poly.pdbx_strand_id
1 'polypeptide(L)'
;MFHLRFLVLFLALGSELHLTHATEVSFNNEDKKLCLYANLMVNFSVIYDVGVNKSETVSFDLPENVTTNGSVCGNTTSTLKLSFGDGHSWTVNFTTENNTYQADTITFAYNLSDSSIFPNSTSNETKSVTVKPNEITQVRVNTYYSCKSQEFLKEGSVNQTLYDVSIQAFVSNGSKSENFTMCANDVPTTTVAPTTNASTTAAPTSIPTPPPTLPTPSTGDYRLNSTNVTVCLKAVFGLRVGYKEGDKEETVNLVPIATKSSGDCGDNSSDLVLTSDRINITFTFINDNKKFRLHGLSVTILLANGTQVNASNTNMSIWEATVGSSYMCNKEQTVNVSAAFTLYTFQVHVQPFGVKNDKFATAHECSMDDTSLLIPIIVGAALAGLIVVVVIAYMIGRRKTYVGYQTL
;
A
#
# COMPACT_ATOMS: atom_id res chain seq x y z
N MET A 1 49.70 -4.57 -38.75
CA MET A 1 48.94 -3.52 -39.47
C MET A 1 47.78 -4.20 -40.17
N PHE A 2 46.62 -4.31 -39.52
CA PHE A 2 45.29 -4.54 -40.12
C PHE A 2 44.28 -4.33 -38.99
N HIS A 3 43.68 -3.13 -38.93
CA HIS A 3 42.57 -2.83 -38.03
C HIS A 3 41.26 -3.16 -38.75
N LEU A 4 40.58 -4.21 -38.31
CA LEU A 4 39.22 -4.51 -38.72
C LEU A 4 38.27 -3.81 -37.73
N ARG A 5 37.72 -2.65 -38.13
CA ARG A 5 36.64 -1.98 -37.39
C ARG A 5 35.30 -2.50 -37.90
N PHE A 6 34.63 -3.31 -37.09
CA PHE A 6 33.24 -3.67 -37.32
C PHE A 6 32.35 -2.58 -36.72
N LEU A 7 31.62 -1.89 -37.62
CA LEU A 7 30.61 -0.89 -37.31
C LEU A 7 29.34 -1.64 -36.87
N VAL A 8 28.99 -1.59 -35.58
CA VAL A 8 27.69 -2.07 -35.09
C VAL A 8 26.77 -0.86 -34.94
N LEU A 9 25.79 -0.79 -35.84
CA LEU A 9 24.72 0.19 -35.85
C LEU A 9 23.72 -0.17 -34.73
N PHE A 10 23.73 0.57 -33.62
CA PHE A 10 22.66 0.50 -32.61
C PHE A 10 21.52 1.43 -33.05
N LEU A 11 20.41 0.82 -33.46
CA LEU A 11 19.12 1.51 -33.61
C LEU A 11 18.61 1.87 -32.21
N ALA A 12 18.69 3.15 -31.85
CA ALA A 12 18.02 3.71 -30.69
C ALA A 12 16.52 3.87 -31.00
N LEU A 13 15.71 2.90 -30.59
CA LEU A 13 14.29 3.13 -30.32
C LEU A 13 14.20 3.62 -28.87
N GLY A 14 14.18 4.94 -28.71
CA GLY A 14 13.86 5.56 -27.44
C GLY A 14 12.38 5.37 -27.15
N SER A 15 12.05 4.33 -26.39
CA SER A 15 10.87 4.37 -25.52
C SER A 15 11.30 5.14 -24.28
N GLU A 16 10.82 6.38 -24.15
CA GLU A 16 10.91 7.14 -22.91
C GLU A 16 10.22 6.33 -21.81
N LEU A 17 11.04 5.68 -20.99
CA LEU A 17 10.63 5.22 -19.67
C LEU A 17 10.40 6.49 -18.85
N HIS A 18 9.15 6.95 -18.77
CA HIS A 18 8.75 7.92 -17.77
C HIS A 18 8.93 7.24 -16.40
N LEU A 19 10.09 7.46 -15.77
CA LEU A 19 10.20 7.29 -14.33
C LEU A 19 9.15 8.21 -13.72
N THR A 20 8.26 7.69 -12.89
CA THR A 20 7.34 8.51 -12.11
C THR A 20 8.14 9.19 -10.99
N HIS A 21 8.56 10.43 -11.21
CA HIS A 21 9.22 11.26 -10.20
C HIS A 21 8.16 11.94 -9.33
N ALA A 22 8.39 12.03 -8.02
CA ALA A 22 7.50 12.74 -7.10
C ALA A 22 7.56 14.26 -7.36
N THR A 23 6.44 14.95 -7.16
CA THR A 23 6.39 16.41 -7.32
C THR A 23 6.93 17.08 -6.05
N GLU A 24 8.12 17.66 -6.12
CA GLU A 24 8.74 18.37 -5.01
C GLU A 24 8.69 19.89 -5.21
N VAL A 25 8.15 20.60 -4.22
CA VAL A 25 7.97 22.05 -4.23
C VAL A 25 8.34 22.68 -2.90
N SER A 26 8.85 23.90 -3.01
CA SER A 26 9.06 24.81 -1.89
C SER A 26 8.41 26.15 -2.22
N PHE A 27 7.74 26.74 -1.23
CA PHE A 27 7.21 28.09 -1.34
C PHE A 27 7.76 28.94 -0.20
N ASN A 28 8.38 30.05 -0.59
CA ASN A 28 9.05 30.97 0.32
C ASN A 28 8.19 32.22 0.50
N ASN A 29 8.25 32.80 1.71
CA ASN A 29 7.59 34.07 2.00
C ASN A 29 8.33 35.27 1.37
N GLU A 30 7.83 36.49 1.60
CA GLU A 30 8.44 37.74 1.09
C GLU A 30 9.90 37.92 1.53
N ASP A 31 10.27 37.41 2.70
CA ASP A 31 11.64 37.40 3.24
C ASP A 31 12.53 36.29 2.66
N LYS A 32 12.06 35.57 1.63
CA LYS A 32 12.72 34.40 1.00
C LYS A 32 12.96 33.22 1.95
N LYS A 33 12.27 33.15 3.08
CA LYS A 33 12.32 31.99 3.99
C LYS A 33 11.30 30.94 3.56
N LEU A 34 11.69 29.67 3.57
CA LEU A 34 10.76 28.56 3.32
C LEU A 34 9.60 28.64 4.31
N CYS A 35 8.39 28.53 3.79
CA CYS A 35 7.17 28.57 4.58
C CYS A 35 6.29 27.34 4.36
N LEU A 36 6.17 26.87 3.12
CA LEU A 36 5.48 25.64 2.77
C LEU A 36 6.43 24.74 2.00
N TYR A 37 6.42 23.45 2.33
CA TYR A 37 7.15 22.43 1.62
C TYR A 37 6.21 21.26 1.32
N ALA A 38 6.34 20.71 0.12
CA ALA A 38 5.65 19.47 -0.22
C ALA A 38 6.48 18.63 -1.18
N ASN A 39 6.51 17.32 -0.95
CA ASN A 39 6.98 16.32 -1.88
C ASN A 39 5.93 15.21 -1.88
N LEU A 40 5.18 15.07 -2.98
CA LEU A 40 4.03 14.17 -3.03
C LEU A 40 3.78 13.61 -4.42
N MET A 41 3.06 12.48 -4.45
CA MET A 41 2.47 11.94 -5.66
C MET A 41 0.95 11.98 -5.54
N VAL A 42 0.29 12.39 -6.63
CA VAL A 42 -1.18 12.40 -6.72
C VAL A 42 -1.59 11.81 -8.06
N ASN A 43 -2.46 10.81 -8.04
CA ASN A 43 -3.15 10.32 -9.22
C ASN A 43 -4.56 10.89 -9.27
N PHE A 44 -4.94 11.47 -10.40
CA PHE A 44 -6.27 11.99 -10.67
C PHE A 44 -7.00 11.02 -11.58
N SER A 45 -8.28 10.77 -11.31
CA SER A 45 -9.19 10.09 -12.20
C SER A 45 -10.50 10.88 -12.30
N VAL A 46 -10.88 11.26 -13.52
CA VAL A 46 -12.01 12.17 -13.78
C VAL A 46 -12.93 11.57 -14.82
N ILE A 47 -14.22 11.50 -14.50
CA ILE A 47 -15.30 11.15 -15.44
C ILE A 47 -15.87 12.45 -16.03
N TYR A 48 -15.89 12.58 -17.36
CA TYR A 48 -16.33 13.78 -18.07
C TYR A 48 -17.15 13.46 -19.32
N ASP A 49 -17.99 14.39 -19.76
CA ASP A 49 -18.94 14.19 -20.85
C ASP A 49 -18.32 14.51 -22.22
N VAL A 50 -18.40 13.55 -23.15
CA VAL A 50 -17.88 13.64 -24.53
C VAL A 50 -18.99 13.62 -25.59
N GLY A 51 -20.25 13.54 -25.17
CA GLY A 51 -21.40 13.57 -26.07
C GLY A 51 -22.71 13.36 -25.33
N VAL A 52 -23.82 13.29 -26.07
CA VAL A 52 -25.14 13.04 -25.50
C VAL A 52 -25.17 11.65 -24.86
N ASN A 53 -25.36 11.60 -23.54
CA ASN A 53 -25.37 10.37 -22.72
C ASN A 53 -24.09 9.52 -22.87
N LYS A 54 -22.96 10.16 -23.18
CA LYS A 54 -21.66 9.50 -23.30
C LYS A 54 -20.64 10.24 -22.45
N SER A 55 -20.04 9.52 -21.51
CA SER A 55 -18.95 10.02 -20.68
C SER A 55 -17.72 9.12 -20.85
N GLU A 56 -16.54 9.70 -20.68
CA GLU A 56 -15.26 9.01 -20.68
C GLU A 56 -14.54 9.25 -19.36
N THR A 57 -13.61 8.35 -19.03
CA THR A 57 -12.79 8.46 -17.83
C THR A 57 -11.34 8.66 -18.27
N VAL A 58 -10.70 9.71 -17.74
CA VAL A 58 -9.25 9.90 -17.87
C VAL A 58 -8.59 9.68 -16.52
N SER A 59 -7.37 9.13 -16.54
CA SER A 59 -6.50 9.08 -15.37
C SER A 59 -5.12 9.62 -15.72
N PHE A 60 -4.56 10.47 -14.85
CA PHE A 60 -3.25 11.08 -15.03
C PHE A 60 -2.64 11.47 -13.68
N ASP A 61 -1.32 11.58 -13.62
CA ASP A 61 -0.60 11.94 -12.40
C ASP A 61 -0.31 13.44 -12.32
N LEU A 62 -0.12 13.94 -11.10
CA LEU A 62 0.45 15.26 -10.86
C LEU A 62 1.85 15.30 -11.48
N PRO A 63 2.11 16.22 -12.45
CA PRO A 63 3.39 16.27 -13.12
C PRO A 63 4.46 16.85 -12.22
N GLU A 64 5.73 16.48 -12.45
CA GLU A 64 6.88 17.00 -11.72
C GLU A 64 7.00 18.54 -11.83
N ASN A 65 6.69 19.08 -13.01
CA ASN A 65 6.75 20.51 -13.28
C ASN A 65 5.44 21.21 -12.91
N VAL A 66 5.42 21.81 -11.72
CA VAL A 66 4.29 22.63 -11.23
C VAL A 66 4.75 24.03 -10.84
N THR A 67 3.82 24.99 -10.81
CA THR A 67 4.05 26.33 -10.27
C THR A 67 3.29 26.51 -8.96
N THR A 68 3.86 27.28 -8.03
CA THR A 68 3.25 27.55 -6.71
C THR A 68 2.44 28.85 -6.67
N ASN A 69 2.08 29.39 -7.84
CA ASN A 69 1.35 30.66 -7.97
C ASN A 69 -0.01 30.59 -7.27
N GLY A 70 -0.25 31.53 -6.35
CA GLY A 70 -1.43 31.57 -5.49
C GLY A 70 -1.28 30.81 -4.18
N SER A 71 -0.10 30.26 -3.87
CA SER A 71 0.23 29.83 -2.51
C SER A 71 0.39 31.03 -1.59
N VAL A 72 -0.04 30.90 -0.34
CA VAL A 72 -0.04 31.97 0.65
C VAL A 72 0.38 31.41 2.01
N CYS A 73 1.22 32.17 2.70
CA CYS A 73 1.65 31.90 4.05
C CYS A 73 0.96 32.84 5.02
N GLY A 74 0.23 32.28 5.98
CA GLY A 74 -0.35 33.04 7.07
C GLY A 74 0.02 32.45 8.41
N ASN A 75 -0.23 33.23 9.46
CA ASN A 75 0.12 32.84 10.83
C ASN A 75 -0.78 31.72 11.35
N THR A 76 -2.07 31.73 10.97
CA THR A 76 -3.09 30.76 11.42
C THR A 76 -3.60 29.88 10.30
N THR A 77 -3.55 30.37 9.06
CA THR A 77 -4.03 29.69 7.86
C THR A 77 -2.98 29.82 6.77
N SER A 78 -2.67 28.74 6.06
CA SER A 78 -1.79 28.78 4.89
C SER A 78 -2.39 27.96 3.75
N THR A 79 -2.06 28.32 2.52
CA THR A 79 -2.56 27.68 1.31
C THR A 79 -1.40 27.30 0.42
N LEU A 80 -1.29 26.02 0.06
CA LEU A 80 -0.38 25.55 -0.98
C LEU A 80 -1.20 25.31 -2.25
N LYS A 81 -0.92 26.05 -3.33
CA LYS A 81 -1.55 25.87 -4.64
C LYS A 81 -0.51 25.44 -5.66
N LEU A 82 -0.71 24.26 -6.25
CA LEU A 82 0.09 23.73 -7.34
C LEU A 82 -0.70 23.90 -8.65
N SER A 83 -0.19 24.69 -9.58
CA SER A 83 -0.81 24.88 -10.89
C SER A 83 0.03 24.23 -11.98
N PHE A 84 -0.61 23.49 -12.88
CA PHE A 84 0.06 22.66 -13.87
C PHE A 84 -0.77 22.48 -15.15
N GLY A 85 -0.10 22.07 -16.22
CA GLY A 85 -0.73 21.89 -17.53
C GLY A 85 -1.46 23.14 -18.02
N ASP A 86 -2.51 22.95 -18.82
CA ASP A 86 -3.32 24.04 -19.37
C ASP A 86 -4.49 24.41 -18.46
N GLY A 87 -4.18 24.96 -17.29
CA GLY A 87 -5.17 25.54 -16.37
C GLY A 87 -5.68 24.61 -15.25
N HIS A 88 -4.98 23.51 -14.96
CA HIS A 88 -5.30 22.66 -13.81
C HIS A 88 -4.63 23.19 -12.54
N SER A 89 -5.24 22.94 -11.38
CA SER A 89 -4.59 23.19 -10.11
C SER A 89 -5.04 22.26 -8.99
N TRP A 90 -4.12 21.99 -8.07
CA TRP A 90 -4.33 21.22 -6.85
C TRP A 90 -3.96 22.08 -5.65
N THR A 91 -4.90 22.32 -4.75
CA THR A 91 -4.77 23.29 -3.66
C THR A 91 -5.06 22.65 -2.32
N VAL A 92 -4.19 22.84 -1.34
CA VAL A 92 -4.40 22.41 0.06
C VAL A 92 -4.46 23.63 0.95
N ASN A 93 -5.51 23.72 1.77
CA ASN A 93 -5.63 24.70 2.83
C ASN A 93 -5.29 24.07 4.17
N PHE A 94 -4.45 24.75 4.94
CA PHE A 94 -4.03 24.33 6.27
C PHE A 94 -4.47 25.34 7.32
N THR A 95 -4.86 24.84 8.49
CA THR A 95 -5.01 25.62 9.71
C THR A 95 -4.03 25.13 10.76
N THR A 96 -3.64 26.04 11.65
CA THR A 96 -2.83 25.73 12.83
C THR A 96 -3.51 26.21 14.09
N GLU A 97 -3.54 25.35 15.10
CA GLU A 97 -4.09 25.61 16.43
C GLU A 97 -3.31 24.78 17.46
N ASN A 98 -3.07 25.36 18.65
CA ASN A 98 -2.44 24.66 19.78
C ASN A 98 -1.14 23.90 19.44
N ASN A 99 -0.26 24.53 18.66
CA ASN A 99 1.01 23.96 18.24
C ASN A 99 0.87 22.67 17.39
N THR A 100 -0.25 22.54 16.66
CA THR A 100 -0.49 21.52 15.64
C THR A 100 -1.14 22.14 14.42
N TYR A 101 -0.93 21.55 13.24
CA TYR A 101 -1.59 21.92 12.01
C TYR A 101 -2.27 20.72 11.36
N GLN A 102 -3.22 21.00 10.49
CA GLN A 102 -3.98 20.01 9.73
C GLN A 102 -4.30 20.56 8.34
N ALA A 103 -4.62 19.68 7.40
CA ALA A 103 -5.22 20.10 6.14
C ALA A 103 -6.75 20.11 6.28
N ASP A 104 -7.38 21.26 6.06
CA ASP A 104 -8.83 21.40 6.19
C ASP A 104 -9.56 20.97 4.92
N THR A 105 -8.99 21.35 3.76
CA THR A 105 -9.57 21.07 2.46
C THR A 105 -8.50 20.88 1.42
N ILE A 106 -8.71 19.91 0.53
CA ILE A 106 -7.99 19.73 -0.72
C ILE A 106 -8.96 20.04 -1.85
N THR A 107 -8.58 20.96 -2.75
CA THR A 107 -9.37 21.34 -3.92
C THR A 107 -8.62 21.00 -5.18
N PHE A 108 -9.24 20.22 -6.05
CA PHE A 108 -8.73 19.93 -7.39
C PHE A 108 -9.60 20.66 -8.42
N ALA A 109 -8.98 21.58 -9.16
CA ALA A 109 -9.59 22.28 -10.28
C ALA A 109 -8.99 21.76 -11.59
N TYR A 110 -9.84 21.33 -12.52
CA TYR A 110 -9.45 20.75 -13.79
C TYR A 110 -10.14 21.46 -14.95
N ASN A 111 -9.35 21.82 -15.95
CA ASN A 111 -9.81 22.52 -17.12
C ASN A 111 -10.25 21.55 -18.22
N LEU A 112 -11.56 21.46 -18.47
CA LEU A 112 -12.11 20.57 -19.48
C LEU A 112 -11.81 21.03 -20.93
N SER A 113 -11.28 22.25 -21.12
CA SER A 113 -10.81 22.70 -22.44
C SER A 113 -9.43 22.15 -22.82
N ASP A 114 -8.69 21.53 -21.89
CA ASP A 114 -7.38 20.95 -22.16
C ASP A 114 -7.55 19.65 -22.97
N SER A 115 -7.47 19.75 -24.30
CA SER A 115 -7.64 18.61 -25.20
C SER A 115 -6.57 17.53 -25.07
N SER A 116 -5.44 17.82 -24.40
CA SER A 116 -4.39 16.81 -24.19
C SER A 116 -4.76 15.80 -23.11
N ILE A 117 -5.57 16.22 -22.14
CA ILE A 117 -6.06 15.38 -21.03
C ILE A 117 -7.54 15.00 -21.24
N PHE A 118 -8.36 15.94 -21.74
CA PHE A 118 -9.80 15.79 -21.93
C PHE A 118 -10.19 15.87 -23.41
N PRO A 119 -9.75 14.92 -24.26
CA PRO A 119 -10.10 14.92 -25.68
C PRO A 119 -11.61 14.81 -25.88
N ASN A 120 -12.15 15.57 -26.83
CA ASN A 120 -13.58 15.57 -27.18
C ASN A 120 -14.54 15.97 -26.04
N SER A 121 -14.04 16.64 -24.99
CA SER A 121 -14.92 17.19 -23.95
C SER A 121 -15.99 18.10 -24.57
N THR A 122 -17.23 17.93 -24.13
CA THR A 122 -18.37 18.77 -24.53
C THR A 122 -18.42 20.10 -23.79
N SER A 123 -17.65 20.23 -22.71
CA SER A 123 -17.54 21.44 -21.89
C SER A 123 -16.14 22.03 -22.01
N ASN A 124 -16.06 23.37 -22.02
CA ASN A 124 -14.83 24.15 -22.01
C ASN A 124 -14.60 24.86 -20.66
N GLU A 125 -15.33 24.47 -19.62
CA GLU A 125 -15.26 25.10 -18.31
C GLU A 125 -14.17 24.45 -17.44
N THR A 126 -13.65 25.24 -16.50
CA THR A 126 -12.87 24.69 -15.39
C THR A 126 -13.81 24.28 -14.28
N LYS A 127 -13.83 22.99 -13.94
CA LYS A 127 -14.59 22.46 -12.79
C LYS A 127 -13.68 22.30 -11.60
N SER A 128 -14.25 22.28 -10.40
CA SER A 128 -13.49 22.03 -9.18
C SER A 128 -14.26 21.15 -8.21
N VAL A 129 -13.51 20.32 -7.49
CA VAL A 129 -14.03 19.50 -6.39
C VAL A 129 -13.22 19.81 -5.13
N THR A 130 -13.90 19.88 -3.99
CA THR A 130 -13.27 20.14 -2.69
C THR A 130 -13.61 19.02 -1.72
N VAL A 131 -12.58 18.44 -1.10
CA VAL A 131 -12.67 17.33 -0.16
C VAL A 131 -11.93 17.65 1.12
N LYS A 132 -12.35 17.07 2.24
CA LYS A 132 -11.59 17.09 3.48
C LYS A 132 -10.72 15.83 3.56
N PRO A 133 -9.38 15.93 3.70
CA PRO A 133 -8.54 14.77 3.93
C PRO A 133 -8.78 14.17 5.32
N ASN A 134 -8.61 12.85 5.42
CA ASN A 134 -8.85 12.11 6.66
C ASN A 134 -7.56 11.94 7.47
N GLU A 135 -6.41 11.87 6.80
CA GLU A 135 -5.15 11.43 7.43
C GLU A 135 -4.25 12.59 7.88
N ILE A 136 -4.31 13.76 7.22
CA ILE A 136 -3.47 14.93 7.52
C ILE A 136 -4.07 15.74 8.69
N THR A 137 -4.08 15.15 9.88
CA THR A 137 -4.64 15.76 11.09
C THR A 137 -3.63 15.80 12.24
N GLN A 138 -3.73 16.82 13.10
CA GLN A 138 -2.94 16.97 14.34
C GLN A 138 -1.40 16.85 14.16
N VAL A 139 -0.87 17.35 13.05
CA VAL A 139 0.57 17.34 12.77
C VAL A 139 1.27 18.39 13.63
N ARG A 140 2.31 18.03 14.38
CA ARG A 140 3.01 19.00 15.22
C ARG A 140 3.69 20.07 14.35
N VAL A 141 3.54 21.35 14.70
CA VAL A 141 4.36 22.40 14.07
C VAL A 141 5.84 22.12 14.29
N ASN A 142 6.68 22.52 13.34
CA ASN A 142 8.11 22.17 13.27
C ASN A 142 8.39 20.68 12.98
N THR A 143 7.41 19.91 12.54
CA THR A 143 7.61 18.59 11.92
C THR A 143 6.96 18.58 10.54
N TYR A 144 7.41 17.72 9.62
CA TYR A 144 6.68 17.47 8.39
C TYR A 144 5.78 16.24 8.54
N TYR A 145 4.61 16.26 7.94
CA TYR A 145 3.75 15.09 7.78
C TYR A 145 4.38 14.12 6.76
N SER A 146 4.47 12.84 7.08
CA SER A 146 4.98 11.79 6.19
C SER A 146 3.98 10.64 6.11
N CYS A 147 3.56 10.29 4.90
CA CYS A 147 2.68 9.16 4.63
C CYS A 147 3.01 8.51 3.28
N LYS A 148 3.64 7.34 3.33
CA LYS A 148 3.90 6.46 2.19
C LYS A 148 2.63 5.72 1.76
N SER A 149 1.76 5.39 2.71
CA SER A 149 0.45 4.80 2.42
C SER A 149 -0.41 5.67 1.50
N GLN A 150 -1.30 5.03 0.75
CA GLN A 150 -2.22 5.71 -0.14
C GLN A 150 -3.43 6.26 0.63
N GLU A 151 -3.82 7.49 0.34
CA GLU A 151 -5.06 8.13 0.79
C GLU A 151 -5.96 8.40 -0.42
N PHE A 152 -7.19 7.88 -0.38
CA PHE A 152 -8.17 8.03 -1.45
C PHE A 152 -9.18 9.12 -1.11
N LEU A 153 -9.32 10.12 -1.97
CA LEU A 153 -10.28 11.20 -1.83
C LEU A 153 -11.23 11.20 -3.02
N LYS A 154 -12.53 11.12 -2.76
CA LYS A 154 -13.57 11.07 -3.79
C LYS A 154 -14.58 12.18 -3.58
N GLU A 155 -14.91 12.89 -4.66
CA GLU A 155 -15.98 13.88 -4.69
C GLU A 155 -16.58 13.98 -6.09
N GLY A 156 -17.90 13.77 -6.19
CA GLY A 156 -18.60 13.76 -7.46
C GLY A 156 -18.00 12.78 -8.48
N SER A 157 -17.59 13.31 -9.63
CA SER A 157 -17.00 12.58 -10.77
C SER A 157 -15.48 12.48 -10.70
N VAL A 158 -14.85 12.86 -9.59
CA VAL A 158 -13.40 12.91 -9.43
C VAL A 158 -12.94 11.99 -8.30
N ASN A 159 -11.91 11.19 -8.58
CA ASN A 159 -11.12 10.50 -7.58
C ASN A 159 -9.68 11.06 -7.58
N GLN A 160 -9.12 11.26 -6.39
CA GLN A 160 -7.73 11.63 -6.17
C GLN A 160 -7.10 10.59 -5.26
N THR A 161 -5.92 10.09 -5.62
CA THR A 161 -5.15 9.16 -4.79
C THR A 161 -3.83 9.81 -4.44
N LEU A 162 -3.66 10.20 -3.19
CA LEU A 162 -2.41 10.72 -2.65
C LEU A 162 -1.55 9.56 -2.16
N TYR A 163 -0.25 9.59 -2.41
CA TYR A 163 0.68 8.60 -1.88
C TYR A 163 2.09 9.16 -1.88
N ASP A 164 2.98 8.57 -1.07
CA ASP A 164 4.31 9.11 -0.81
C ASP A 164 4.30 10.63 -0.52
N VAL A 165 3.46 11.03 0.44
CA VAL A 165 3.20 12.41 0.81
C VAL A 165 4.16 12.84 1.92
N SER A 166 4.91 13.90 1.66
CA SER A 166 5.72 14.63 2.63
C SER A 166 5.32 16.10 2.60
N ILE A 167 4.55 16.59 3.59
CA ILE A 167 4.03 17.96 3.60
C ILE A 167 4.40 18.67 4.90
N GLN A 168 4.96 19.87 4.79
CA GLN A 168 5.19 20.75 5.93
C GLN A 168 4.54 22.11 5.71
N ALA A 169 3.59 22.44 6.57
CA ALA A 169 3.02 23.78 6.67
C ALA A 169 3.61 24.53 7.86
N PHE A 170 3.51 25.86 7.85
CA PHE A 170 3.93 26.74 8.95
C PHE A 170 5.41 26.55 9.35
N VAL A 171 6.31 26.51 8.37
CA VAL A 171 7.75 26.39 8.60
C VAL A 171 8.28 27.64 9.32
N SER A 172 8.85 27.47 10.52
CA SER A 172 9.31 28.56 11.38
C SER A 172 10.77 28.98 11.14
N ASN A 173 11.65 28.00 10.87
CA ASN A 173 13.10 28.21 10.77
C ASN A 173 13.59 28.50 9.35
N GLY A 174 12.68 28.67 8.38
CA GLY A 174 13.03 28.91 6.98
C GLY A 174 13.66 27.71 6.26
N SER A 175 13.65 26.52 6.88
CA SER A 175 14.14 25.26 6.31
C SER A 175 13.21 24.10 6.69
N LYS A 176 13.14 23.08 5.83
CA LYS A 176 12.36 21.86 6.08
C LYS A 176 12.85 21.20 7.37
N SER A 177 11.93 20.69 8.17
CA SER A 177 12.24 19.92 9.38
C SER A 177 12.88 18.57 9.02
N GLU A 178 13.85 18.13 9.82
CA GLU A 178 14.37 16.77 9.78
C GLU A 178 13.44 15.77 10.50
N ASN A 179 12.66 16.26 11.47
CA ASN A 179 11.67 15.48 12.20
C ASN A 179 10.34 15.41 11.44
N PHE A 180 9.66 14.27 11.57
CA PHE A 180 8.37 14.01 10.92
C PHE A 180 7.33 13.46 11.88
N THR A 181 6.07 13.69 11.52
CA THR A 181 4.90 13.02 12.07
C THR A 181 4.42 12.02 11.03
N MET A 182 4.46 10.73 11.37
CA MET A 182 3.94 9.67 10.50
C MET A 182 2.42 9.65 10.52
N CYS A 183 1.79 9.40 9.37
CA CYS A 183 0.37 9.08 9.32
C CYS A 183 0.09 7.78 10.07
N ALA A 184 -1.12 7.64 10.60
CA ALA A 184 -1.50 6.48 11.41
C ALA A 184 -1.30 5.15 10.67
N ASN A 185 -1.48 5.17 9.34
CA ASN A 185 -1.35 4.01 8.46
C ASN A 185 0.10 3.53 8.31
N ASP A 186 1.09 4.38 8.59
CA ASP A 186 2.50 4.04 8.50
C ASP A 186 3.15 3.85 9.88
N VAL A 187 2.47 4.20 10.98
CA VAL A 187 3.04 4.08 12.33
C VAL A 187 3.26 2.60 12.65
N PRO A 188 4.51 2.16 12.89
CA PRO A 188 4.76 0.80 13.34
C PRO A 188 4.18 0.62 14.75
N THR A 189 3.22 -0.29 14.90
CA THR A 189 2.62 -0.65 16.19
C THR A 189 3.65 -1.36 17.07
N THR A 190 4.20 -0.65 18.07
CA THR A 190 5.14 -1.23 19.04
C THR A 190 4.43 -1.94 20.19
N THR A 191 4.66 -3.25 20.30
CA THR A 191 4.41 -4.06 21.50
C THR A 191 5.54 -3.84 22.51
N VAL A 192 5.20 -3.61 23.78
CA VAL A 192 6.16 -3.36 24.87
C VAL A 192 6.91 -4.65 25.25
N ALA A 193 8.25 -4.61 25.25
CA ALA A 193 9.13 -5.52 26.02
C ALA A 193 10.56 -4.91 26.16
N PRO A 194 11.36 -5.31 27.18
CA PRO A 194 12.33 -4.44 27.85
C PRO A 194 13.67 -4.17 27.15
N THR A 195 14.25 -3.05 27.55
CA THR A 195 15.56 -2.46 27.24
C THR A 195 16.76 -3.41 27.19
N THR A 196 17.59 -3.28 26.15
CA THR A 196 19.06 -3.09 26.26
C THR A 196 19.71 -2.61 24.95
N ASN A 197 20.38 -1.45 25.07
CA ASN A 197 21.51 -0.82 24.36
C ASN A 197 21.81 -1.01 22.86
N ALA A 198 22.14 0.14 22.27
CA ALA A 198 22.53 0.45 20.90
C ALA A 198 23.80 -0.25 20.37
N SER A 199 23.86 -0.47 19.05
CA SER A 199 24.96 0.03 18.20
C SER A 199 24.71 -0.21 16.69
N THR A 200 24.90 0.87 15.91
CA THR A 200 25.44 1.00 14.54
C THR A 200 24.80 0.33 13.32
N THR A 201 24.38 1.23 12.43
CA THR A 201 24.03 1.17 11.00
C THR A 201 24.98 0.35 10.11
N ALA A 202 24.42 -0.47 9.23
CA ALA A 202 25.03 -0.91 7.98
C ALA A 202 23.98 -0.90 6.85
N ALA A 203 24.39 -0.44 5.66
CA ALA A 203 23.57 -0.19 4.48
C ALA A 203 22.93 -1.46 3.87
N PRO A 204 21.74 -1.39 3.26
CA PRO A 204 21.11 -2.56 2.64
C PRO A 204 21.70 -2.84 1.25
N THR A 205 22.12 -4.09 1.07
CA THR A 205 22.53 -4.68 -0.21
C THR A 205 21.28 -5.05 -1.02
N SER A 206 21.16 -4.55 -2.25
CA SER A 206 20.05 -4.82 -3.17
C SER A 206 20.11 -6.25 -3.73
N ILE A 207 19.04 -7.02 -3.53
CA ILE A 207 18.79 -8.33 -4.16
C ILE A 207 17.94 -8.12 -5.43
N PRO A 208 18.08 -8.95 -6.50
CA PRO A 208 17.42 -8.71 -7.79
C PRO A 208 15.91 -8.89 -7.72
N THR A 209 15.18 -7.93 -8.28
CA THR A 209 13.71 -7.89 -8.36
C THR A 209 13.16 -8.89 -9.39
N PRO A 210 12.18 -9.76 -9.04
CA PRO A 210 11.49 -10.63 -9.99
C PRO A 210 10.46 -9.86 -10.88
N PRO A 211 10.03 -10.44 -12.02
CA PRO A 211 9.28 -9.78 -13.10
C PRO A 211 7.89 -9.21 -12.70
N PRO A 212 7.35 -8.25 -13.50
CA PRO A 212 6.21 -7.40 -13.11
C PRO A 212 4.95 -8.24 -12.92
N THR A 213 4.52 -8.33 -11.67
CA THR A 213 3.26 -8.97 -11.27
C THR A 213 2.18 -7.88 -11.17
N LEU A 214 0.93 -8.22 -11.52
CA LEU A 214 -0.27 -7.39 -11.36
C LEU A 214 -0.23 -6.61 -10.02
N PRO A 215 -0.64 -5.32 -9.98
CA PRO A 215 -0.59 -4.52 -8.74
C PRO A 215 -1.33 -5.23 -7.60
N THR A 216 -0.73 -5.16 -6.41
CA THR A 216 -1.27 -5.71 -5.16
C THR A 216 -2.71 -5.21 -4.98
N PRO A 217 -3.70 -6.09 -4.73
CA PRO A 217 -5.08 -5.67 -4.55
C PRO A 217 -5.21 -4.78 -3.32
N SER A 218 -6.02 -3.74 -3.42
CA SER A 218 -6.37 -2.86 -2.29
C SER A 218 -7.08 -3.64 -1.19
N THR A 219 -6.78 -3.30 0.06
CA THR A 219 -7.39 -3.89 1.25
C THR A 219 -8.79 -3.29 1.50
N GLY A 220 -9.79 -4.14 1.72
CA GLY A 220 -11.13 -3.71 2.17
C GLY A 220 -11.29 -3.83 3.67
N ASP A 221 -12.09 -2.96 4.28
CA ASP A 221 -12.55 -3.05 5.68
C ASP A 221 -14.03 -3.47 5.68
N TYR A 222 -14.28 -4.73 6.01
CA TYR A 222 -15.60 -5.35 6.00
C TYR A 222 -16.11 -5.56 7.42
N ARG A 223 -17.35 -5.15 7.66
CA ARG A 223 -18.01 -5.22 8.96
C ARG A 223 -19.41 -5.79 8.82
N LEU A 224 -19.78 -6.67 9.74
CA LEU A 224 -21.15 -7.14 9.90
C LEU A 224 -21.67 -6.73 11.27
N ASN A 225 -22.91 -6.25 11.29
CA ASN A 225 -23.61 -5.87 12.50
C ASN A 225 -24.55 -6.99 12.92
N SER A 226 -24.58 -7.28 14.22
CA SER A 226 -25.60 -8.14 14.81
C SER A 226 -26.94 -7.40 14.89
N THR A 227 -28.02 -8.13 15.18
CA THR A 227 -29.39 -7.63 15.36
C THR A 227 -29.49 -6.50 16.40
N ASN A 228 -28.51 -6.39 17.31
CA ASN A 228 -28.39 -5.35 18.34
C ASN A 228 -27.45 -4.18 17.95
N VAL A 229 -27.14 -3.99 16.66
CA VAL A 229 -26.32 -2.88 16.09
C VAL A 229 -24.85 -2.87 16.57
N THR A 230 -24.38 -3.95 17.21
CA THR A 230 -22.96 -4.14 17.54
C THR A 230 -22.25 -4.90 16.43
N VAL A 231 -21.07 -4.45 16.02
CA VAL A 231 -20.21 -5.18 15.07
C VAL A 231 -19.88 -6.55 15.64
N CYS A 232 -20.20 -7.61 14.90
CA CYS A 232 -20.04 -9.00 15.31
C CYS A 232 -18.93 -9.73 14.56
N LEU A 233 -18.67 -9.32 13.32
CA LEU A 233 -17.56 -9.78 12.49
C LEU A 233 -16.86 -8.57 11.89
N LYS A 234 -15.52 -8.59 11.93
CA LYS A 234 -14.68 -7.58 11.29
C LYS A 234 -13.56 -8.27 10.52
N ALA A 235 -13.32 -7.81 9.30
CA ALA A 235 -12.30 -8.38 8.43
C ALA A 235 -11.65 -7.29 7.59
N VAL A 236 -10.33 -7.26 7.58
CA VAL A 236 -9.51 -6.38 6.76
C VAL A 236 -8.61 -7.27 5.91
N PHE A 237 -8.74 -7.21 4.59
CA PHE A 237 -7.85 -7.93 3.67
C PHE A 237 -7.99 -7.41 2.23
N GLY A 238 -6.94 -7.57 1.43
CA GLY A 238 -6.98 -7.49 -0.03
C GLY A 238 -7.18 -8.89 -0.61
N LEU A 239 -7.99 -9.01 -1.67
CA LEU A 239 -8.29 -10.30 -2.30
C LEU A 239 -8.00 -10.26 -3.79
N ARG A 240 -7.39 -11.32 -4.30
CA ARG A 240 -7.26 -11.61 -5.73
C ARG A 240 -7.66 -13.06 -5.97
N VAL A 241 -8.49 -13.28 -6.98
CA VAL A 241 -8.94 -14.62 -7.36
C VAL A 241 -8.22 -15.04 -8.63
N GLY A 242 -7.53 -16.17 -8.60
CA GLY A 242 -7.02 -16.87 -9.76
C GLY A 242 -7.97 -17.97 -10.19
N TYR A 243 -8.26 -18.08 -11.49
CA TYR A 243 -9.06 -19.17 -12.06
C TYR A 243 -8.46 -19.67 -13.37
N LYS A 244 -8.73 -20.95 -13.70
CA LYS A 244 -8.31 -21.56 -14.97
C LYS A 244 -9.40 -21.47 -16.04
N GLU A 245 -9.07 -20.89 -17.18
CA GLU A 245 -9.87 -20.93 -18.40
C GLU A 245 -9.13 -21.76 -19.46
N GLY A 246 -9.45 -23.06 -19.52
CA GLY A 246 -8.65 -24.03 -20.27
C GLY A 246 -7.27 -24.24 -19.64
N ASP A 247 -6.20 -24.06 -20.44
CA ASP A 247 -4.80 -24.16 -19.98
C ASP A 247 -4.23 -22.81 -19.49
N LYS A 248 -5.01 -21.73 -19.53
CA LYS A 248 -4.56 -20.39 -19.10
C LYS A 248 -5.05 -20.09 -17.69
N GLU A 249 -4.15 -19.56 -16.86
CA GLU A 249 -4.49 -18.98 -15.56
C GLU A 249 -4.76 -17.49 -15.71
N GLU A 250 -5.96 -17.07 -15.33
CA GLU A 250 -6.34 -15.66 -15.24
C GLU A 250 -6.46 -15.24 -13.78
N THR A 251 -6.24 -13.96 -13.51
CA THR A 251 -6.40 -13.39 -12.16
C THR A 251 -7.25 -12.14 -12.20
N VAL A 252 -8.07 -11.97 -11.17
CA VAL A 252 -8.94 -10.80 -10.99
C VAL A 252 -8.83 -10.30 -9.56
N ASN A 253 -8.52 -9.02 -9.40
CA ASN A 253 -8.51 -8.37 -8.09
C ASN A 253 -9.94 -8.05 -7.67
N LEU A 254 -10.29 -8.34 -6.42
CA LEU A 254 -11.52 -7.82 -5.83
C LEU A 254 -11.31 -6.34 -5.50
N VAL A 255 -12.25 -5.49 -5.90
CA VAL A 255 -12.22 -4.05 -5.62
C VAL A 255 -13.16 -3.78 -4.44
N PRO A 256 -12.65 -3.48 -3.23
CA PRO A 256 -13.48 -3.33 -2.03
C PRO A 256 -14.60 -2.30 -2.16
N ILE A 257 -14.33 -1.17 -2.85
CA ILE A 257 -15.32 -0.08 -3.04
C ILE A 257 -16.52 -0.53 -3.88
N ALA A 258 -16.31 -1.46 -4.82
CA ALA A 258 -17.36 -2.04 -5.66
C ALA A 258 -17.92 -3.35 -5.07
N THR A 259 -17.57 -3.66 -3.82
CA THR A 259 -17.95 -4.91 -3.14
C THR A 259 -18.86 -4.59 -1.97
N LYS A 260 -20.04 -5.21 -1.94
CA LYS A 260 -20.94 -5.16 -0.80
C LYS A 260 -20.64 -6.32 0.14
N SER A 261 -20.50 -6.02 1.44
CA SER A 261 -20.42 -7.04 2.48
C SER A 261 -21.80 -7.34 3.05
N SER A 262 -22.12 -8.62 3.17
CA SER A 262 -23.29 -9.16 3.87
C SER A 262 -22.92 -10.44 4.60
N GLY A 263 -23.86 -11.07 5.30
CA GLY A 263 -23.63 -12.33 5.99
C GLY A 263 -24.27 -12.33 7.37
N ASP A 264 -24.00 -13.39 8.11
CA ASP A 264 -24.64 -13.66 9.39
C ASP A 264 -23.60 -13.98 10.45
N CYS A 265 -23.84 -13.51 11.68
CA CYS A 265 -23.02 -13.83 12.84
C CYS A 265 -23.80 -14.75 13.78
N GLY A 266 -23.22 -15.90 14.11
CA GLY A 266 -23.75 -16.82 15.10
C GLY A 266 -22.72 -17.18 16.16
N ASP A 267 -23.13 -17.92 17.19
CA ASP A 267 -22.23 -18.33 18.28
C ASP A 267 -21.22 -19.40 17.84
N ASN A 268 -21.65 -20.28 16.93
CA ASN A 268 -20.86 -21.41 16.45
C ASN A 268 -20.37 -21.24 15.00
N SER A 269 -21.04 -20.39 14.21
CA SER A 269 -20.71 -20.16 12.80
C SER A 269 -20.98 -18.71 12.45
N SER A 270 -20.10 -18.09 11.66
CA SER A 270 -20.27 -16.75 11.10
C SER A 270 -19.87 -16.77 9.64
N ASP A 271 -20.65 -16.09 8.81
CA ASP A 271 -20.42 -15.99 7.37
C ASP A 271 -20.16 -14.53 6.97
N LEU A 272 -19.14 -14.32 6.14
CA LEU A 272 -18.90 -13.07 5.44
C LEU A 272 -19.05 -13.30 3.94
N VAL A 273 -20.03 -12.64 3.34
CA VAL A 273 -20.32 -12.67 1.91
C VAL A 273 -19.89 -11.35 1.30
N LEU A 274 -19.02 -11.40 0.30
CA LEU A 274 -18.52 -10.27 -0.46
C LEU A 274 -19.00 -10.36 -1.89
N THR A 275 -19.87 -9.45 -2.30
CA THR A 275 -20.51 -9.47 -3.62
C THR A 275 -20.16 -8.21 -4.41
N SER A 276 -19.58 -8.40 -5.59
CA SER A 276 -19.32 -7.38 -6.61
C SER A 276 -20.01 -7.76 -7.92
N ASP A 277 -19.91 -6.92 -8.95
CA ASP A 277 -20.53 -7.17 -10.27
C ASP A 277 -20.03 -8.46 -10.94
N ARG A 278 -18.80 -8.90 -10.64
CA ARG A 278 -18.17 -10.07 -11.26
C ARG A 278 -17.81 -11.18 -10.30
N ILE A 279 -17.65 -10.89 -9.00
CA ILE A 279 -17.11 -11.83 -8.02
C ILE A 279 -18.05 -11.89 -6.82
N ASN A 280 -18.39 -13.11 -6.41
CA ASN A 280 -19.06 -13.38 -5.14
C ASN A 280 -18.21 -14.37 -4.33
N ILE A 281 -17.81 -13.99 -3.11
CA ILE A 281 -16.99 -14.81 -2.21
C ILE A 281 -17.71 -14.95 -0.88
N THR A 282 -17.86 -16.18 -0.40
CA THR A 282 -18.39 -16.49 0.93
C THR A 282 -17.30 -17.12 1.78
N PHE A 283 -16.96 -16.47 2.88
CA PHE A 283 -16.09 -16.98 3.94
C PHE A 283 -16.95 -17.53 5.07
N THR A 284 -16.79 -18.80 5.42
CA THR A 284 -17.49 -19.44 6.53
C THR A 284 -16.50 -19.75 7.64
N PHE A 285 -16.70 -19.12 8.79
CA PHE A 285 -15.93 -19.33 10.00
C PHE A 285 -16.69 -20.20 10.97
N ILE A 286 -16.02 -21.15 11.60
CA ILE A 286 -16.62 -21.96 12.67
C ILE A 286 -15.88 -21.71 13.98
N ASN A 287 -16.63 -21.76 15.07
CA ASN A 287 -16.11 -21.76 16.43
C ASN A 287 -16.21 -23.19 16.99
N ASP A 288 -15.06 -23.79 17.24
CA ASP A 288 -14.91 -25.11 17.82
C ASP A 288 -14.12 -24.97 19.13
N ASN A 289 -14.79 -25.22 20.26
CA ASN A 289 -14.19 -25.15 21.60
C ASN A 289 -13.44 -23.83 21.89
N LYS A 290 -14.06 -22.68 21.56
CA LYS A 290 -13.49 -21.32 21.74
C LYS A 290 -12.28 -21.03 20.87
N LYS A 291 -12.08 -21.78 19.79
CA LYS A 291 -11.16 -21.44 18.72
C LYS A 291 -11.94 -21.26 17.44
N PHE A 292 -11.66 -20.19 16.72
CA PHE A 292 -12.21 -20.00 15.40
C PHE A 292 -11.22 -20.39 14.32
N ARG A 293 -11.75 -20.77 13.16
CA ARG A 293 -10.98 -21.00 11.93
C ARG A 293 -11.85 -20.68 10.72
N LEU A 294 -11.22 -20.33 9.60
CA LEU A 294 -11.89 -20.36 8.30
C LEU A 294 -12.08 -21.82 7.91
N HIS A 295 -13.35 -22.23 7.83
CA HIS A 295 -13.77 -23.62 7.54
C HIS A 295 -14.23 -23.80 6.11
N GLY A 296 -14.97 -22.81 5.60
CA GLY A 296 -15.53 -22.83 4.27
C GLY A 296 -15.10 -21.60 3.47
N LEU A 297 -14.86 -21.81 2.19
CA LEU A 297 -14.65 -20.75 1.22
C LEU A 297 -15.37 -21.14 -0.07
N SER A 298 -16.30 -20.31 -0.52
CA SER A 298 -16.94 -20.45 -1.82
C SER A 298 -16.67 -19.21 -2.65
N VAL A 299 -16.29 -19.41 -3.91
CA VAL A 299 -15.97 -18.36 -4.87
C VAL A 299 -16.80 -18.59 -6.12
N THR A 300 -17.39 -17.53 -6.63
CA THR A 300 -18.16 -17.50 -7.87
C THR A 300 -17.69 -16.31 -8.70
N ILE A 301 -17.42 -16.53 -9.98
CA ILE A 301 -16.97 -15.50 -10.92
C ILE A 301 -17.91 -15.48 -12.14
N LEU A 302 -18.32 -14.30 -12.57
CA LEU A 302 -18.99 -14.03 -13.83
C LEU A 302 -17.95 -13.63 -14.89
N LEU A 303 -17.76 -14.49 -15.88
CA LEU A 303 -16.84 -14.28 -17.00
C LEU A 303 -17.39 -13.21 -17.96
N ALA A 304 -16.51 -12.61 -18.78
CA ALA A 304 -16.90 -11.59 -19.75
C ALA A 304 -17.91 -12.08 -20.81
N ASN A 305 -17.97 -13.39 -21.05
CA ASN A 305 -18.93 -14.05 -21.93
C ASN A 305 -20.31 -14.30 -21.26
N GLY A 306 -20.50 -13.90 -20.00
CA GLY A 306 -21.73 -14.07 -19.23
C GLY A 306 -21.87 -15.42 -18.54
N THR A 307 -20.89 -16.32 -18.64
CA THR A 307 -20.91 -17.63 -17.97
C THR A 307 -20.46 -17.48 -16.51
N GLN A 308 -21.11 -18.21 -15.61
CA GLN A 308 -20.74 -18.22 -14.19
C GLN A 308 -19.95 -19.50 -13.88
N VAL A 309 -18.78 -19.34 -13.26
CA VAL A 309 -17.95 -20.44 -12.77
C VAL A 309 -17.82 -20.34 -11.26
N ASN A 310 -17.84 -21.47 -10.56
CA ASN A 310 -17.76 -21.50 -9.11
C ASN A 310 -16.85 -22.61 -8.60
N ALA A 311 -16.38 -22.42 -7.38
CA ALA A 311 -15.65 -23.41 -6.61
C ALA A 311 -15.99 -23.24 -5.13
N SER A 312 -15.91 -24.33 -4.38
CA SER A 312 -16.09 -24.30 -2.94
C SER A 312 -15.22 -25.33 -2.26
N ASN A 313 -14.70 -24.99 -1.10
CA ASN A 313 -14.06 -25.91 -0.18
C ASN A 313 -14.67 -25.71 1.21
N THR A 314 -15.14 -26.79 1.83
CA THR A 314 -15.85 -26.76 3.12
C THR A 314 -15.08 -27.48 4.23
N ASN A 315 -13.78 -27.71 4.05
CA ASN A 315 -12.96 -28.39 5.06
C ASN A 315 -11.58 -27.74 5.18
N MET A 316 -11.58 -26.41 5.35
CA MET A 316 -10.39 -25.63 5.63
C MET A 316 -10.14 -25.54 7.15
N SER A 317 -8.87 -25.34 7.50
CA SER A 317 -8.40 -25.11 8.86
C SER A 317 -7.28 -24.06 8.82
N ILE A 318 -7.64 -22.87 8.35
CA ILE A 318 -6.70 -21.73 8.23
C ILE A 318 -7.23 -20.52 9.01
N TRP A 319 -6.35 -19.55 9.26
CA TRP A 319 -6.66 -18.35 10.05
C TRP A 319 -7.16 -18.67 11.46
N GLU A 320 -6.50 -19.61 12.12
CA GLU A 320 -6.90 -20.08 13.44
C GLU A 320 -6.50 -19.10 14.55
N ALA A 321 -7.44 -18.77 15.44
CA ALA A 321 -7.15 -18.05 16.67
C ALA A 321 -8.20 -18.34 17.75
N THR A 322 -7.96 -17.89 18.98
CA THR A 322 -8.94 -18.01 20.06
C THR A 322 -10.09 -17.03 19.88
N VAL A 323 -11.31 -17.45 20.23
CA VAL A 323 -12.49 -16.56 20.21
C VAL A 323 -12.27 -15.40 21.17
N GLY A 324 -12.57 -14.18 20.71
CA GLY A 324 -12.27 -12.94 21.42
C GLY A 324 -10.86 -12.39 21.17
N SER A 325 -10.06 -13.06 20.33
CA SER A 325 -8.82 -12.57 19.71
C SER A 325 -9.05 -12.36 18.20
N SER A 326 -8.05 -11.84 17.49
CA SER A 326 -8.05 -11.76 16.02
C SER A 326 -6.94 -12.62 15.41
N TYR A 327 -6.98 -12.87 14.10
CA TYR A 327 -5.89 -13.47 13.33
C TYR A 327 -5.30 -12.41 12.39
N MET A 328 -3.98 -12.33 12.28
CA MET A 328 -3.29 -11.35 11.43
C MET A 328 -2.17 -12.00 10.60
N CYS A 329 -2.07 -11.62 9.33
CA CYS A 329 -1.00 -12.02 8.42
C CYS A 329 -0.74 -10.93 7.38
N ASN A 330 0.41 -10.28 7.44
CA ASN A 330 0.78 -9.18 6.55
C ASN A 330 1.25 -9.68 5.19
N LYS A 331 1.98 -10.80 5.17
CA LYS A 331 2.47 -11.41 3.94
C LYS A 331 1.33 -12.01 3.11
N GLU A 332 1.55 -12.03 1.79
CA GLU A 332 0.65 -12.69 0.83
C GLU A 332 0.48 -14.16 1.20
N GLN A 333 -0.78 -14.62 1.23
CA GLN A 333 -1.12 -16.02 1.42
C GLN A 333 -1.89 -16.56 0.21
N THR A 334 -1.54 -17.77 -0.20
CA THR A 334 -2.19 -18.51 -1.28
C THR A 334 -3.10 -19.58 -0.69
N VAL A 335 -4.40 -19.48 -0.98
CA VAL A 335 -5.45 -20.39 -0.49
C VAL A 335 -6.05 -21.14 -1.68
N ASN A 336 -5.80 -22.44 -1.76
CA ASN A 336 -6.34 -23.27 -2.84
C ASN A 336 -7.79 -23.64 -2.54
N VAL A 337 -8.73 -23.17 -3.38
CA VAL A 337 -10.16 -23.49 -3.25
C VAL A 337 -10.48 -24.78 -4.00
N SER A 338 -9.95 -24.95 -5.21
CA SER A 338 -10.04 -26.17 -6.01
C SER A 338 -8.85 -26.29 -6.97
N ALA A 339 -8.77 -27.34 -7.79
CA ALA A 339 -7.70 -27.47 -8.79
C ALA A 339 -7.68 -26.35 -9.85
N ALA A 340 -8.81 -25.65 -10.01
CA ALA A 340 -9.01 -24.58 -10.98
C ALA A 340 -9.18 -23.20 -10.34
N PHE A 341 -9.19 -23.08 -9.00
CA PHE A 341 -9.43 -21.81 -8.30
C PHE A 341 -8.48 -21.63 -7.11
N THR A 342 -7.85 -20.45 -7.08
CA THR A 342 -6.93 -20.03 -6.04
C THR A 342 -7.33 -18.64 -5.54
N LEU A 343 -7.37 -18.45 -4.22
CA LEU A 343 -7.57 -17.15 -3.60
C LEU A 343 -6.22 -16.67 -3.05
N TYR A 344 -5.76 -15.51 -3.51
CA TYR A 344 -4.61 -14.81 -2.95
C TYR A 344 -5.14 -13.74 -2.00
N THR A 345 -4.56 -13.69 -0.81
CA THR A 345 -4.97 -12.79 0.26
C THR A 345 -3.79 -11.95 0.73
N PHE A 346 -4.06 -10.68 1.04
CA PHE A 346 -3.04 -9.68 1.35
C PHE A 346 -3.46 -8.92 2.61
N GLN A 347 -2.54 -8.70 3.55
CA GLN A 347 -2.81 -7.95 4.78
C GLN A 347 -4.05 -8.45 5.53
N VAL A 348 -4.12 -9.75 5.78
CA VAL A 348 -5.23 -10.39 6.47
C VAL A 348 -5.26 -9.94 7.92
N HIS A 349 -6.38 -9.39 8.38
CA HIS A 349 -6.70 -9.18 9.78
C HIS A 349 -8.18 -9.47 10.00
N VAL A 350 -8.50 -10.59 10.65
CA VAL A 350 -9.87 -11.08 10.76
C VAL A 350 -10.25 -11.42 12.20
N GLN A 351 -11.48 -11.09 12.56
CA GLN A 351 -12.10 -11.47 13.82
C GLN A 351 -13.59 -11.79 13.59
N PRO A 352 -13.91 -13.08 13.40
CA PRO A 352 -15.27 -13.52 13.07
C PRO A 352 -16.20 -13.70 14.27
N PHE A 353 -15.65 -13.68 15.50
CA PHE A 353 -16.42 -13.83 16.73
C PHE A 353 -15.89 -12.89 17.82
N GLY A 354 -16.80 -12.43 18.69
CA GLY A 354 -16.44 -11.69 19.91
C GLY A 354 -15.79 -10.33 19.68
N VAL A 355 -16.12 -9.64 18.58
CA VAL A 355 -15.69 -8.26 18.33
C VAL A 355 -16.26 -7.35 19.42
N LYS A 356 -15.44 -6.45 19.95
CA LYS A 356 -15.82 -5.48 20.99
C LYS A 356 -15.43 -4.08 20.59
N ASN A 357 -16.32 -3.10 20.82
CA ASN A 357 -16.09 -1.68 20.53
C ASN A 357 -15.62 -1.43 19.09
N ASP A 358 -16.04 -2.27 18.15
CA ASP A 358 -15.69 -2.14 16.75
C ASP A 358 -14.16 -2.14 16.46
N LYS A 359 -13.41 -2.83 17.32
CA LYS A 359 -11.95 -2.94 17.24
C LYS A 359 -11.53 -4.39 17.25
N PHE A 360 -10.43 -4.65 16.55
CA PHE A 360 -9.75 -5.94 16.66
C PHE A 360 -9.19 -6.11 18.08
N ALA A 361 -9.35 -7.30 18.61
CA ALA A 361 -8.65 -7.75 19.80
C ALA A 361 -7.23 -8.22 19.44
N THR A 362 -6.45 -8.65 20.44
CA THR A 362 -5.08 -9.13 20.26
C THR A 362 -4.97 -10.13 19.11
N ALA A 363 -4.03 -9.90 18.20
CA ALA A 363 -3.84 -10.73 17.03
C ALA A 363 -2.99 -11.97 17.33
N HIS A 364 -3.38 -13.12 16.78
CA HIS A 364 -2.49 -14.24 16.55
C HIS A 364 -1.87 -14.06 15.16
N GLU A 365 -0.56 -13.89 15.13
CA GLU A 365 0.18 -13.66 13.89
C GLU A 365 0.48 -14.98 13.17
N CYS A 366 0.51 -14.92 11.84
CA CYS A 366 0.88 -16.07 11.02
C CYS A 366 2.39 -16.34 11.09
N SER A 367 2.77 -17.61 10.95
CA SER A 367 4.18 -18.03 10.93
C SER A 367 5.00 -17.42 9.79
N MET A 368 4.34 -16.99 8.71
CA MET A 368 5.01 -16.33 7.59
C MET A 368 5.61 -14.98 8.02
N ASP A 369 4.98 -14.28 8.96
CA ASP A 369 5.47 -12.99 9.47
C ASP A 369 6.59 -13.16 10.49
N ASP A 370 6.81 -14.38 11.00
CA ASP A 370 7.79 -14.65 12.04
C ASP A 370 9.23 -14.68 11.47
N THR A 371 9.97 -13.58 11.68
CA THR A 371 11.41 -13.48 11.36
C THR A 371 12.33 -13.96 12.49
N SER A 372 11.78 -14.38 13.63
CA SER A 372 12.56 -14.70 14.83
C SER A 372 13.46 -15.93 14.66
N LEU A 373 13.09 -16.87 13.79
CA LEU A 373 13.86 -18.09 13.50
C LEU A 373 14.98 -17.88 12.48
N LEU A 374 14.93 -16.80 11.68
CA LEU A 374 15.94 -16.51 10.67
C LEU A 374 17.26 -16.05 11.31
N ILE A 375 17.18 -15.33 12.42
CA ILE A 375 18.35 -14.82 13.14
C ILE A 375 19.22 -15.96 13.71
N PRO A 376 18.69 -16.94 14.47
CA PRO A 376 19.46 -18.09 14.96
C PRO A 376 20.12 -18.92 13.84
N ILE A 377 19.47 -19.08 12.68
CA ILE A 377 20.00 -19.86 11.55
C ILE A 377 21.21 -19.17 10.94
N ILE A 378 21.15 -17.85 10.72
CA ILE A 378 22.27 -17.07 10.18
C ILE A 378 23.46 -17.13 11.15
N VAL A 379 23.21 -16.95 12.44
CA VAL A 379 24.25 -17.04 13.48
C VAL A 379 24.88 -18.44 13.50
N GLY A 380 24.07 -19.50 13.42
CA GLY A 380 24.54 -20.89 13.36
C GLY A 380 25.40 -21.18 12.13
N ALA A 381 24.99 -20.72 10.95
CA ALA A 381 25.73 -20.89 9.71
C ALA A 381 27.07 -20.14 9.71
N ALA A 382 27.10 -18.91 10.23
CA ALA A 382 28.32 -18.12 10.35
C ALA A 382 29.34 -18.78 11.30
N LEU A 383 28.87 -19.29 12.45
CA LEU A 383 29.73 -20.02 13.40
C LEU A 383 30.30 -21.31 12.80
N ALA A 384 29.47 -22.09 12.10
CA ALA A 384 29.93 -23.31 11.42
C ALA A 384 30.96 -23.02 10.33
N GLY A 385 30.73 -21.98 9.51
CA GLY A 385 31.67 -21.55 8.48
C GLY A 385 33.04 -21.15 9.04
N LEU A 386 33.05 -20.41 10.15
CA LEU A 386 34.28 -20.00 10.83
C LEU A 386 35.09 -21.21 11.33
N ILE A 387 34.41 -22.21 11.91
CA ILE A 387 35.06 -23.45 12.36
C ILE A 387 35.74 -24.17 11.19
N VAL A 388 35.07 -24.29 10.04
CA VAL A 388 35.63 -24.94 8.85
C VAL A 388 36.88 -24.21 8.36
N VAL A 389 36.86 -22.87 8.31
CA VAL A 389 38.03 -22.06 7.91
C VAL A 389 39.22 -22.31 8.85
N VAL A 390 38.99 -22.33 10.15
CA VAL A 390 40.04 -22.60 11.15
C VAL A 390 40.62 -24.00 10.98
N VAL A 391 39.78 -25.02 10.75
CA VAL A 391 40.23 -26.40 10.53
C VAL A 391 41.08 -26.52 9.25
N ILE A 392 40.68 -25.86 8.15
CA ILE A 392 41.45 -25.86 6.91
C ILE A 392 42.79 -25.15 7.10
N ALA A 393 42.81 -23.98 7.73
CA ALA A 393 44.04 -23.24 8.03
C ALA A 393 44.99 -24.08 8.91
N TYR A 394 44.45 -24.76 9.93
CA TYR A 394 45.21 -25.68 10.77
C TYR A 394 45.78 -26.85 9.96
N MET A 395 44.99 -27.47 9.08
CA MET A 395 45.44 -28.58 8.23
C MET A 395 46.57 -28.15 7.29
N ILE A 396 46.47 -26.97 6.68
CA ILE A 396 47.53 -26.43 5.80
C ILE A 396 48.79 -26.09 6.59
N GLY A 397 48.64 -25.44 7.75
CA GLY A 397 49.76 -25.11 8.64
C GLY A 397 50.48 -26.36 9.14
N ARG A 398 49.74 -27.39 9.55
CA ARG A 398 50.29 -28.69 9.94
C ARG A 398 51.00 -29.39 8.77
N ARG A 399 50.45 -29.32 7.55
CA ARG A 399 51.10 -29.89 6.35
C ARG A 399 52.44 -29.22 6.03
N LYS A 400 52.59 -27.92 6.29
CA LYS A 400 53.87 -27.20 6.08
C LYS A 400 54.94 -27.49 7.14
N THR A 401 54.59 -28.14 8.26
CA THR A 401 55.56 -28.44 9.34
C THR A 401 56.27 -29.79 9.16
N TYR A 402 55.93 -30.58 8.13
CA TYR A 402 56.50 -31.93 7.88
C TYR A 402 57.61 -32.00 6.80
N VAL A 403 58.13 -30.86 6.33
CA VAL A 403 59.22 -30.85 5.32
C VAL A 403 60.42 -30.09 5.87
N GLY A 404 61.23 -30.75 6.70
CA GLY A 404 62.47 -30.14 7.19
C GLY A 404 63.05 -30.75 8.46
N TYR A 405 63.35 -32.04 8.47
CA TYR A 405 64.42 -32.55 9.33
C TYR A 405 65.38 -33.38 8.46
N GLN A 406 66.47 -32.76 8.01
CA GLN A 406 67.69 -33.52 7.74
C GLN A 406 68.41 -33.67 9.09
N THR A 407 68.55 -34.92 9.51
CA THR A 407 69.49 -35.33 10.56
C THR A 407 70.92 -35.08 10.07
N LEU A 408 71.72 -34.38 10.88
CA LEU A 408 73.19 -34.33 10.77
C LEU A 408 73.80 -35.72 10.99
#